data_AF-A0A1H8H9W4-F1
#
_entry.id   AF-A0A1H8H9W4-F1
#
_cell.length_a   1.000
_cell.length_b   1.000
_cell.length_c   1.000
_cell.angle_alpha   90.00
_cell.angle_beta   90.00
_cell.angle_gamma   90.00
#
_symmetry.space_group_name_H-M   'P 1'
#
loop_
_entity.id
_entity.type
_entity.pdbx_description
1 polymer ?
#
loop_
_entity_poly.entity_id
_entity_poly.type
_entity_poly.pdbx_seq_one_letter_code
_entity_poly.pdbx_strand_id
1 'polypeptide(L)'
;MTQERMQTNQSKAGLPGQQDHPEEGRPWWKYPVVWMVVGGPVAVIIASLITWYFIMHSPNEVLIESREVETPGLSDQGAQFTPANRARNHAATGGVPASR
;
A
#
# COMPACT_ATOMS: atom_id res chain seq x y z
N MET A 1 -50.72 -64.58 7.69
CA MET A 1 -50.07 -63.33 8.17
C MET A 1 -48.71 -63.20 7.50
N THR A 2 -48.66 -62.85 6.20
CA THR A 2 -47.38 -62.75 5.47
C THR A 2 -47.47 -61.83 4.25
N GLN A 3 -47.96 -60.60 4.44
CA GLN A 3 -48.16 -59.64 3.33
C GLN A 3 -47.72 -58.19 3.69
N GLU A 4 -46.69 -58.01 4.52
CA GLU A 4 -46.23 -56.64 4.92
C GLU A 4 -44.82 -56.26 4.44
N ARG A 5 -44.10 -57.16 3.75
CA ARG A 5 -42.69 -56.94 3.35
C ARG A 5 -42.48 -56.40 1.93
N MET A 6 -43.51 -55.95 1.22
CA MET A 6 -43.38 -55.52 -0.19
C MET A 6 -43.58 -54.01 -0.43
N GLN A 7 -43.88 -53.19 0.58
CA GLN A 7 -44.18 -51.77 0.39
C GLN A 7 -43.06 -50.79 0.79
N THR A 8 -41.99 -51.22 1.45
CA THR A 8 -40.96 -50.29 1.98
C THR A 8 -39.85 -49.93 0.98
N ASN A 9 -39.95 -50.32 -0.30
CA ASN A 9 -38.92 -50.08 -1.30
C ASN A 9 -39.38 -49.22 -2.50
N GLN A 10 -40.42 -48.38 -2.29
CA GLN A 10 -41.03 -47.57 -3.36
C GLN A 10 -41.05 -46.07 -3.07
N SER A 11 -40.10 -45.54 -2.29
CA SER A 11 -40.02 -44.11 -1.94
C SER A 11 -38.99 -43.30 -2.74
N LYS A 12 -38.43 -43.84 -3.83
CA LYS A 12 -37.55 -43.06 -4.73
C LYS A 12 -37.87 -43.24 -6.21
N ALA A 13 -39.14 -43.05 -6.57
CA ALA A 13 -39.47 -42.66 -7.94
C ALA A 13 -39.00 -41.21 -8.12
N GLY A 14 -37.78 -41.02 -8.63
CA GLY A 14 -37.26 -39.71 -9.00
C GLY A 14 -38.22 -39.05 -9.99
N LEU A 15 -38.66 -37.84 -9.67
CA LEU A 15 -39.51 -37.06 -10.57
C LEU A 15 -38.76 -36.83 -11.89
N PRO A 16 -39.43 -36.94 -13.05
CA PRO A 16 -38.83 -36.63 -14.34
C PRO A 16 -38.51 -35.13 -14.40
N GLY A 17 -37.28 -34.77 -14.00
CA GLY A 17 -36.84 -33.38 -13.89
C GLY A 17 -35.71 -33.14 -12.89
N GLN A 18 -35.41 -34.07 -11.97
CA GLN A 18 -34.27 -33.94 -11.07
C GLN A 18 -32.97 -34.27 -11.81
N GLN A 19 -32.40 -33.26 -12.47
CA GLN A 19 -31.05 -33.33 -12.98
C GLN A 19 -30.11 -33.09 -11.80
N ASP A 20 -29.51 -34.15 -11.28
CA ASP A 20 -28.42 -34.04 -10.31
C ASP A 20 -27.23 -33.39 -11.03
N HIS A 21 -27.07 -32.08 -10.89
CA HIS A 21 -25.95 -31.37 -11.47
C HIS A 21 -24.68 -31.81 -10.71
N PRO A 22 -23.70 -32.45 -11.36
CA PRO A 22 -22.52 -33.01 -10.68
C PRO A 22 -21.59 -31.95 -10.05
N GLU A 23 -21.94 -30.68 -10.20
CA GLU A 23 -21.25 -29.52 -9.63
C GLU A 23 -21.88 -29.09 -8.28
N GLU A 24 -23.09 -29.55 -7.94
CA GLU A 24 -23.75 -29.23 -6.67
C GLU A 24 -23.01 -29.90 -5.50
N GLY A 25 -22.34 -29.08 -4.69
CA GLY A 25 -21.58 -29.52 -3.51
C GLY A 25 -20.06 -29.43 -3.64
N ARG A 26 -19.51 -28.95 -4.77
CA ARG A 26 -18.08 -28.65 -4.83
C ARG A 26 -17.74 -27.46 -3.92
N PRO A 27 -16.60 -27.48 -3.21
CA PRO A 27 -16.17 -26.34 -2.41
C PRO A 27 -15.96 -25.09 -3.26
N TRP A 28 -16.54 -23.96 -2.83
CA TRP A 28 -16.60 -22.72 -3.61
C TRP A 28 -15.23 -22.17 -4.06
N TRP A 29 -14.16 -22.41 -3.29
CA TRP A 29 -12.80 -21.96 -3.61
C TRP A 29 -12.16 -22.65 -4.83
N LYS A 30 -12.77 -23.74 -5.33
CA LYS A 30 -12.36 -24.42 -6.57
C LYS A 30 -12.77 -23.67 -7.83
N TYR A 31 -13.78 -22.80 -7.76
CA TYR A 31 -14.25 -22.07 -8.93
C TYR A 31 -13.31 -20.91 -9.27
N PRO A 32 -12.79 -20.83 -10.51
CA PRO A 32 -11.83 -19.79 -10.91
C PRO A 32 -12.43 -18.37 -10.83
N VAL A 33 -13.75 -18.23 -10.98
CA VAL A 33 -14.46 -16.94 -10.86
C VAL A 33 -14.30 -16.30 -9.48
N VAL A 34 -14.18 -17.12 -8.42
CA VAL A 34 -13.98 -16.63 -7.04
C VAL A 34 -12.66 -15.88 -6.93
N TRP A 35 -11.61 -16.36 -7.61
CA TRP A 35 -10.29 -15.72 -7.63
C TRP A 35 -10.30 -14.40 -8.40
N MET A 36 -11.14 -14.23 -9.43
CA MET A 36 -11.30 -12.95 -10.11
C MET A 36 -11.92 -11.89 -9.19
N VAL A 37 -12.89 -12.29 -8.35
CA VAL A 37 -13.54 -11.38 -7.40
C VAL A 37 -12.62 -11.05 -6.23
N VAL A 38 -11.93 -12.05 -5.68
CA VAL A 38 -11.00 -11.87 -4.54
C VAL A 38 -9.70 -11.19 -4.96
N GLY A 39 -9.27 -11.37 -6.21
CA GLY A 39 -8.02 -10.82 -6.74
C GLY A 39 -7.97 -9.29 -6.72
N GLY A 40 -9.09 -8.62 -7.03
CA GLY A 40 -9.18 -7.15 -7.00
C GLY A 40 -8.88 -6.57 -5.60
N PRO A 41 -9.64 -6.94 -4.55
CA PRO A 41 -9.38 -6.50 -3.19
C PRO A 41 -7.99 -6.88 -2.67
N VAL A 42 -7.52 -8.10 -2.97
CA VAL A 42 -6.18 -8.55 -2.55
C VAL A 42 -5.09 -7.68 -3.17
N ALA A 43 -5.20 -7.31 -4.45
CA ALA A 43 -4.23 -6.45 -5.11
C ALA A 43 -4.15 -5.06 -4.45
N VAL A 44 -5.28 -4.47 -4.05
CA VAL A 44 -5.32 -3.17 -3.36
C VAL A 44 -4.67 -3.24 -1.98
N ILE A 45 -4.90 -4.33 -1.24
CA ILE A 45 -4.26 -4.54 0.06
C ILE A 45 -2.73 -4.63 -0.10
N ILE A 46 -2.26 -5.42 -1.07
CA ILE A 46 -0.82 -5.53 -1.37
C ILE A 46 -0.23 -4.17 -1.75
N ALA A 47 -0.89 -3.41 -2.64
CA ALA A 47 -0.45 -2.08 -3.03
C ALA A 47 -0.34 -1.14 -1.82
N SER A 48 -1.32 -1.17 -0.92
CA SER A 48 -1.31 -0.37 0.31
C SER A 48 -0.15 -0.71 1.23
N LEU A 49 0.13 -2.01 1.40
CA LEU A 49 1.28 -2.48 2.19
C LEU A 49 2.61 -2.05 1.56
N ILE A 50 2.73 -2.11 0.23
CA ILE A 50 3.92 -1.66 -0.50
C ILE A 50 4.13 -0.16 -0.27
N THR A 51 3.11 0.67 -0.46
CA THR A 51 3.20 2.12 -0.23
C THR A 51 3.58 2.43 1.22
N TRP A 52 2.93 1.77 2.18
CA TRP A 52 3.26 1.92 3.60
C TRP A 52 4.70 1.51 3.90
N TYR A 53 5.16 0.40 3.32
CA TYR A 53 6.53 -0.05 3.44
C TYR A 53 7.53 0.98 2.91
N PHE A 54 7.28 1.55 1.72
CA PHE A 54 8.12 2.60 1.15
C PHE A 54 8.17 3.84 2.04
N ILE A 55 7.05 4.29 2.58
CA ILE A 55 7.00 5.48 3.45
C ILE A 55 7.83 5.26 4.71
N MET A 56 7.75 4.07 5.32
CA MET A 56 8.54 3.78 6.52
C MET A 56 10.04 3.59 6.25
N HIS A 57 10.41 3.10 5.06
CA HIS A 57 11.79 2.78 4.71
C HIS A 57 12.48 3.87 3.88
N SER A 58 11.78 4.94 3.50
CA SER A 58 12.38 6.08 2.81
C SER A 58 12.86 7.07 3.87
N PRO A 59 14.14 7.02 4.32
CA PRO A 59 14.71 8.16 4.99
C PRO A 59 14.60 9.32 4.01
N ASN A 60 13.88 10.37 4.41
CA ASN A 60 14.01 11.67 3.79
C ASN A 60 15.43 12.14 4.11
N GLU A 61 16.42 11.60 3.39
CA GLU A 61 17.75 12.18 3.38
C GLU A 61 17.57 13.55 2.77
N VAL A 62 17.53 14.56 3.65
CA VAL A 62 17.82 15.91 3.23
C VAL A 62 19.21 15.77 2.64
N LEU A 63 19.34 15.89 1.32
CA LEU A 63 20.62 16.14 0.70
C LEU A 63 21.10 17.44 1.33
N ILE A 64 21.82 17.32 2.45
CA ILE A 64 22.58 18.40 3.00
C ILE A 64 23.73 18.52 2.01
N GLU A 65 23.45 19.15 0.87
CA GLU A 65 24.46 19.79 0.06
C GLU A 65 24.93 21.02 0.86
N SER A 66 25.47 20.77 2.07
CA SER A 66 26.57 21.55 2.61
C SER A 66 27.85 21.11 1.92
N ARG A 67 27.79 20.87 0.61
CA ARG A 67 28.90 21.29 -0.21
C ARG A 67 28.82 22.80 -0.17
N GLU A 68 29.39 23.34 0.90
CA GLU A 68 30.00 24.65 0.87
C GLU A 68 30.82 24.63 -0.42
N VAL A 69 30.25 25.24 -1.47
CA VAL A 69 30.99 25.53 -2.67
C VAL A 69 31.94 26.61 -2.19
N GLU A 70 33.04 26.17 -1.58
CA GLU A 70 34.22 26.97 -1.30
C GLU A 70 34.74 27.39 -2.67
N THR A 71 34.10 28.43 -3.23
CA THR A 71 34.63 29.18 -4.34
C THR A 71 35.74 30.01 -3.73
N PRO A 72 37.02 29.71 -4.00
CA PRO A 72 38.11 30.47 -3.43
C PRO A 72 38.05 31.87 -4.03
N GLY A 73 37.65 32.88 -3.24
CA GLY A 73 37.61 34.28 -3.68
C GLY A 73 36.39 35.12 -3.25
N LEU A 74 35.39 34.57 -2.54
CA LEU A 74 34.18 35.31 -2.14
C LEU A 74 34.18 35.82 -0.70
N SER A 75 35.34 35.85 -0.04
CA SER A 75 35.49 36.24 1.37
C SER A 75 35.10 37.70 1.69
N ASP A 76 34.79 38.52 0.68
CA ASP A 76 34.43 39.94 0.84
C ASP A 76 32.99 40.27 0.39
N GLN A 77 32.18 39.26 0.02
CA GLN A 77 30.75 39.41 -0.33
C GLN A 77 29.83 38.62 0.62
N GLY A 78 30.25 38.50 1.88
CA GLY A 78 29.66 37.60 2.89
C GLY A 78 28.18 37.82 3.25
N ALA A 79 27.54 38.87 2.74
CA ALA A 79 26.09 39.08 2.90
C ALA A 79 25.26 38.55 1.71
N GLN A 80 25.82 38.51 0.50
CA GLN A 80 25.06 38.30 -0.74
C GLN A 80 24.81 36.83 -1.07
N PHE A 81 25.60 35.91 -0.52
CA PHE A 81 25.46 34.47 -0.73
C PHE A 81 24.91 33.71 0.48
N THR A 82 24.37 34.42 1.47
CA THR A 82 23.68 33.76 2.58
C THR A 82 22.30 33.29 2.11
N PRO A 83 21.91 32.03 2.40
CA PRO A 83 20.60 31.53 2.01
C PRO A 83 19.52 32.43 2.63
N ALA A 84 18.46 32.70 1.88
CA ALA A 84 17.45 33.72 2.23
C ALA A 84 16.82 33.51 3.62
N ASN A 85 16.82 32.27 4.14
CA ASN A 85 16.37 31.94 5.48
C ASN A 85 17.32 32.41 6.61
N ARG A 86 18.63 32.46 6.38
CA ARG A 86 19.62 33.00 7.32
C ARG A 86 19.71 34.53 7.24
N ALA A 87 19.60 35.10 6.05
CA ALA A 87 19.71 36.55 5.84
C ALA A 87 18.68 37.37 6.63
N ARG A 88 17.42 36.90 6.73
CA ARG A 88 16.34 37.63 7.42
C ARG A 88 16.59 37.80 8.92
N ASN A 89 17.21 36.81 9.56
CA ASN A 89 17.48 36.87 11.00
C ASN A 89 18.79 37.60 11.31
N HIS A 90 19.81 37.48 10.45
CA HIS A 90 21.06 38.23 10.60
C HIS A 90 20.89 39.75 10.38
N ALA A 91 19.89 40.19 9.61
CA ALA A 91 19.51 41.59 9.51
C ALA A 91 18.89 42.15 10.81
N ALA A 92 18.25 41.29 11.61
CA ALA A 92 17.58 41.70 12.85
C ALA A 92 18.54 41.76 14.06
N THR A 93 19.63 41.00 14.07
CA THR A 93 20.59 41.00 15.19
C THR A 93 21.55 42.19 15.19
N GLY A 94 21.67 42.94 14.09
CA GLY A 94 22.65 44.01 13.96
C GLY A 94 24.08 43.43 13.91
N GLY A 95 24.87 43.85 12.93
CA GLY A 95 26.24 43.38 12.78
C GLY A 95 27.02 43.52 14.09
N VAL A 96 27.72 42.45 14.48
CA VAL A 96 28.70 42.48 15.57
C VAL A 96 29.61 43.70 15.34
N PRO A 97 29.82 44.57 16.34
CA PRO A 97 30.60 45.78 16.13
C PRO A 97 32.01 45.41 15.67
N ALA A 98 32.45 46.01 14.57
CA ALA A 98 33.85 46.00 14.19
C ALA A 98 34.65 46.56 15.38
N SER A 99 35.42 45.70 16.03
CA SER A 99 36.41 46.11 17.01
C SER A 99 37.40 47.06 16.31
N ARG A 100 37.48 48.28 16.83
CA ARG A 100 38.47 49.31 16.47
C ARG A 100 39.88 48.82 16.67
#